data_AF-A0A5J9WMA9-F1
#
_entry.id   AF-A0A5J9WMA9-F1
#
_cell.length_a   1.000
_cell.length_b   1.000
_cell.length_c   1.000
_cell.angle_alpha   90.00
_cell.angle_beta   90.00
_cell.angle_gamma   90.00
#
_symmetry.space_group_name_H-M   'P 1'
#
loop_
_entity.id
_entity.type
_entity.pdbx_description
1 polymer ?
#
loop_
_entity_poly.entity_id
_entity_poly.type
_entity_poly.pdbx_seq_one_letter_code
_entity_poly.pdbx_strand_id
1 'polypeptide(L)'
;MVAGVKELGGDRHVACHDEPFPYAVFQCHMTGRSATRAYMITVQSGVRGNDPAATTVAMSALCHRDTSSWNPAHPAFEILGTKPGGAPVCHFMPYANLVFGQTVAH
;
A
#
# COMPACT_ATOMS: atom_id res chain seq x y z
N MET A 1 6.74 -15.48 -1.56
CA MET A 1 7.94 -14.63 -1.73
C MET A 1 7.62 -13.50 -2.69
N VAL A 2 8.23 -12.33 -2.53
CA VAL A 2 8.10 -11.23 -3.51
C VAL A 2 8.88 -11.62 -4.76
N ALA A 3 8.19 -11.74 -5.89
CA ALA A 3 8.75 -12.09 -7.18
C ALA A 3 8.91 -10.87 -8.09
N GLY A 4 8.18 -9.78 -7.84
CA GLY A 4 8.27 -8.55 -8.62
C GLY A 4 7.65 -7.35 -7.92
N VAL A 5 8.17 -6.16 -8.27
CA VAL A 5 7.70 -4.86 -7.76
C VAL A 5 7.62 -3.90 -8.94
N LYS A 6 6.47 -3.26 -9.13
CA LYS A 6 6.25 -2.21 -10.12
C LYS A 6 5.64 -1.00 -9.45
N GLU A 7 6.31 0.16 -9.51
CA GLU A 7 5.72 1.42 -9.06
C GLU A 7 4.51 1.78 -9.94
N LEU A 8 3.42 2.17 -9.29
CA LEU A 8 2.23 2.69 -9.95
C LEU A 8 2.35 4.22 -10.00
N GLY A 9 2.02 4.80 -11.15
CA GLY A 9 2.10 6.24 -11.36
C GLY A 9 1.16 7.05 -10.44
N GLY A 10 1.32 8.36 -10.51
CA GLY A 10 0.55 9.33 -9.73
C GLY A 10 1.36 9.99 -8.61
N ASP A 11 1.11 11.28 -8.37
CA ASP A 11 1.66 12.05 -7.26
C ASP A 11 0.62 12.29 -6.15
N ARG A 12 -0.63 11.86 -6.39
CA ARG A 12 -1.73 11.82 -5.42
C ARG A 12 -2.37 10.45 -5.44
N HIS A 13 -2.58 9.87 -4.26
CA HIS A 13 -3.24 8.58 -4.08
C HIS A 13 -4.37 8.68 -3.05
N VAL A 14 -5.49 8.04 -3.34
CA VAL A 14 -6.60 7.81 -2.41
C VAL A 14 -6.70 6.31 -2.17
N ALA A 15 -6.65 5.90 -0.91
CA ALA A 15 -6.89 4.54 -0.49
C ALA A 15 -8.32 4.43 0.05
N CYS A 16 -9.07 3.44 -0.39
CA CYS A 16 -10.44 3.17 0.04
C CYS A 16 -10.54 1.75 0.56
N HIS A 17 -10.88 1.62 1.85
CA HIS A 17 -10.97 0.34 2.54
C HIS A 17 -12.41 -0.15 2.55
N ASP A 18 -12.60 -1.44 2.24
CA ASP A 18 -13.93 -2.04 2.28
C ASP A 18 -14.41 -2.15 3.72
N GLU A 19 -15.66 -1.74 3.95
CA GLU A 19 -16.28 -1.82 5.26
C GLU A 19 -17.16 -3.07 5.33
N PRO A 20 -17.24 -3.75 6.50
CA PRO A 20 -18.06 -4.94 6.69
C PRO A 20 -19.56 -4.56 6.74
N PHE A 21 -20.12 -4.21 5.59
CA PHE A 21 -21.48 -3.72 5.43
C PHE A 21 -22.22 -4.52 4.33
N PRO A 22 -23.56 -4.68 4.40
CA PRO A 22 -24.31 -5.47 3.41
C PRO A 22 -24.27 -4.92 1.97
N TYR A 23 -23.81 -3.68 1.79
CA TYR A 23 -23.63 -3.03 0.51
C TYR A 23 -22.18 -2.56 0.36
N ALA A 24 -21.74 -2.35 -0.88
CA ALA A 24 -20.40 -1.84 -1.17
C ALA A 24 -20.22 -0.42 -0.60
N VAL A 25 -19.62 -0.34 0.59
CA VAL A 25 -19.26 0.89 1.29
C VAL A 25 -17.77 0.87 1.51
N PHE A 26 -17.13 2.00 1.23
CA PHE A 26 -15.69 2.16 1.38
C PHE A 26 -15.36 3.36 2.25
N GLN A 27 -14.50 3.19 3.24
CA GLN A 27 -13.89 4.28 3.97
C GLN A 27 -12.60 4.70 3.27
N CYS A 28 -12.61 5.93 2.72
CA CYS A 28 -11.49 6.45 1.96
C CYS A 28 -10.67 7.46 2.77
N HIS A 29 -9.35 7.45 2.55
CA HIS A 29 -8.44 8.47 3.05
C HIS A 29 -7.33 8.78 2.05
N MET A 30 -6.67 9.92 2.26
CA MET A 30 -5.47 10.30 1.53
C MET A 30 -4.47 10.94 2.49
N THR A 31 -3.19 10.75 2.19
CA THR A 31 -2.11 11.54 2.80
C THR A 31 -1.80 12.74 1.92
N GLY A 32 -1.04 13.71 2.45
CA GLY A 32 -0.60 14.89 1.70
C GLY A 32 0.04 14.56 0.34
N ARG A 33 0.09 15.55 -0.55
CA ARG A 33 0.64 15.42 -1.91
C ARG A 33 2.05 14.83 -1.86
N SER A 34 2.34 13.86 -2.74
CA SER A 34 3.64 13.17 -2.83
C SER A 34 4.11 12.42 -1.57
N ALA A 35 3.34 12.40 -0.48
CA ALA A 35 3.68 11.67 0.73
C ALA A 35 3.54 10.15 0.56
N THR A 36 2.80 9.70 -0.46
CA THR A 36 2.54 8.28 -0.70
C THR A 36 2.96 7.85 -2.10
N ARG A 37 3.41 6.60 -2.20
CA ARG A 37 3.63 5.89 -3.47
C ARG A 37 2.89 4.57 -3.46
N ALA A 38 2.31 4.23 -4.60
CA ALA A 38 1.61 2.96 -4.79
C ALA A 38 2.47 2.01 -5.62
N TYR A 39 2.35 0.71 -5.34
CA TYR A 39 3.10 -0.35 -6.00
C TYR A 39 2.17 -1.50 -6.33
N MET A 40 2.44 -2.18 -7.44
CA MET A 40 1.95 -3.52 -7.71
C MET A 40 3.06 -4.51 -7.37
N ILE A 41 2.77 -5.42 -6.45
CA ILE A 41 3.68 -6.44 -5.95
C ILE A 41 3.19 -7.79 -6.46
N THR A 42 4.06 -8.52 -7.16
CA THR A 42 3.82 -9.90 -7.52
C THR A 42 4.36 -10.79 -6.40
N VAL A 43 3.49 -11.54 -5.75
CA VAL A 43 3.84 -12.52 -4.71
C VAL A 43 3.68 -13.92 -5.28
N GLN A 44 4.71 -14.74 -5.15
CA GLN A 44 4.71 -16.14 -5.55
C GLN A 44 4.58 -17.05 -4.33
N SER A 45 3.92 -18.19 -4.46
CA SER A 45 3.94 -19.27 -3.46
C SER A 45 5.38 -19.65 -3.09
N GLY A 46 5.60 -20.17 -1.88
CA GLY A 46 6.95 -20.44 -1.32
C GLY A 46 7.73 -21.58 -1.99
N VAL A 47 7.31 -22.01 -3.19
CA VAL A 47 7.99 -23.02 -3.98
C VAL A 47 9.31 -22.44 -4.51
N ARG A 48 10.40 -23.20 -4.41
CA ARG A 48 11.74 -22.72 -4.78
C ARG A 48 11.91 -22.76 -6.30
N GLY A 49 12.43 -21.67 -6.87
CA GLY A 49 12.78 -21.59 -8.30
C GLY A 49 11.59 -21.32 -9.21
N ASN A 50 11.81 -21.42 -10.54
CA ASN A 50 10.76 -21.31 -11.56
C ASN A 50 9.94 -22.60 -11.65
N ASP A 51 9.42 -23.09 -10.53
CA ASP A 51 8.52 -24.24 -10.54
C ASP A 51 7.21 -23.85 -11.26
N PRO A 52 6.81 -24.55 -12.33
CA PRO A 52 5.54 -24.28 -13.03
C PRO A 52 4.29 -24.48 -12.14
N ALA A 53 4.41 -25.17 -11.00
CA ALA A 53 3.35 -25.27 -10.01
C ALA A 53 3.22 -24.02 -9.12
N ALA A 54 4.16 -23.07 -9.21
CA ALA A 54 4.15 -21.90 -8.35
C ALA A 54 3.01 -20.94 -8.70
N THR A 55 2.05 -20.79 -7.79
CA THR A 55 0.98 -19.80 -7.94
C THR A 55 1.51 -18.40 -7.69
N THR A 56 1.10 -17.43 -8.52
CA THR A 56 1.39 -16.01 -8.32
C THR A 56 0.10 -15.22 -8.08
N VAL A 57 0.20 -14.19 -7.24
CA VAL A 57 -0.87 -13.21 -7.01
C VAL A 57 -0.30 -11.82 -7.13
N ALA A 58 -1.05 -10.92 -7.76
CA ALA A 58 -0.72 -9.49 -7.79
C ALA A 58 -1.47 -8.80 -6.65
N MET A 59 -0.75 -8.03 -5.84
CA MET A 59 -1.30 -7.25 -4.73
C MET A 59 -0.87 -5.80 -4.88
N SER A 60 -1.74 -4.86 -4.54
CA SER A 60 -1.34 -3.47 -4.38
C SER A 60 -0.69 -3.25 -3.01
N ALA A 61 0.29 -2.36 -2.95
CA ALA A 61 0.89 -1.88 -1.72
C ALA A 61 1.03 -0.36 -1.77
N LEU A 62 0.89 0.27 -0.61
CA LEU A 62 1.14 1.70 -0.43
C LEU A 62 2.32 1.88 0.50
N CYS A 63 3.17 2.85 0.19
CA CYS A 63 4.25 3.31 1.07
C CYS A 63 4.07 4.80 1.35
N HIS A 64 3.82 5.12 2.61
CA HIS A 64 3.79 6.47 3.14
C HIS A 64 5.23 6.89 3.48
N ARG A 65 5.80 7.72 2.61
CA ARG A 65 7.18 8.24 2.69
C ARG A 65 7.31 9.42 3.64
N ASP A 66 6.25 10.19 3.83
CA ASP A 66 6.19 11.27 4.82
C ASP A 66 5.08 11.01 5.82
N THR A 67 5.48 10.62 7.02
CA THR A 67 4.61 10.35 8.17
C THR A 67 4.79 11.40 9.27
N SER A 68 5.42 12.55 8.98
CA SER A 68 5.74 13.58 9.96
C SER A 68 4.51 14.15 10.68
N SER A 69 3.37 14.17 10.01
CA SER A 69 2.09 14.66 10.52
C SER A 69 1.23 13.56 11.18
N TRP A 70 1.66 12.31 11.16
CA TRP A 70 0.89 11.22 11.76
C TRP A 70 0.91 11.32 13.29
N ASN A 71 -0.16 10.83 13.92
CA ASN A 71 -0.21 10.71 15.37
C ASN A 71 1.01 9.92 15.88
N PRO A 72 1.84 10.46 16.79
CA PRO A 72 2.98 9.73 17.35
C PRO A 72 2.63 8.38 17.99
N ALA A 73 1.38 8.19 18.43
CA ALA A 73 0.87 6.94 18.95
C ALA A 73 0.30 5.99 17.86
N HIS A 74 0.52 6.28 16.56
CA HIS A 74 0.05 5.41 15.49
C HIS A 74 0.71 4.01 15.59
N PRO A 75 -0.06 2.90 15.59
CA PRO A 75 0.46 1.56 15.87
C PRO A 75 1.62 1.12 14.97
N ALA A 76 1.65 1.60 13.72
CA ALA A 76 2.74 1.30 12.79
C ALA A 76 4.13 1.70 13.32
N PHE A 77 4.22 2.74 14.17
CA PHE A 77 5.50 3.20 14.71
C PHE A 77 6.09 2.23 15.72
N GLU A 78 5.25 1.63 16.56
CA GLU A 78 5.67 0.57 17.48
C GLU A 78 6.05 -0.70 16.71
N ILE A 79 5.18 -1.15 15.80
CA ILE A 79 5.38 -2.39 15.02
C ILE A 79 6.67 -2.34 14.18
N LEU A 80 6.96 -1.19 13.57
CA LEU A 80 8.11 -1.02 12.68
C LEU A 80 9.34 -0.43 13.38
N GLY A 81 9.25 -0.07 14.67
CA GLY A 81 10.34 0.58 15.40
C GLY A 81 10.76 1.92 14.81
N THR A 82 9.79 2.72 14.33
CA THR A 82 10.03 4.05 13.73
C THR A 82 9.22 5.13 14.46
N LYS A 83 9.22 6.36 13.94
CA LYS A 83 8.53 7.53 14.53
C LYS A 83 8.00 8.45 13.41
N PRO A 84 7.15 9.45 13.72
CA PRO A 84 6.77 10.45 12.73
C PRO A 84 7.98 11.07 12.03
N GLY A 85 7.96 11.07 10.70
CA GLY A 85 9.04 11.59 9.86
C GLY A 85 10.30 10.71 9.81
N GLY A 86 10.25 9.51 10.40
CA GLY A 86 11.32 8.51 10.34
C GLY A 86 11.28 7.67 9.06
N ALA A 87 11.53 6.37 9.19
CA ALA A 87 11.44 5.43 8.08
C ALA A 87 10.01 5.36 7.49
N PRO A 88 9.84 5.17 6.17
CA PRO A 88 8.53 5.02 5.53
C PRO A 88 7.71 3.88 6.12
N VAL A 89 6.40 4.07 6.17
CA VAL A 89 5.43 3.03 6.56
C VAL A 89 4.80 2.46 5.29
N CYS A 90 5.05 1.18 5.01
CA CYS A 90 4.47 0.47 3.87
C CYS A 90 3.50 -0.61 4.33
N HIS A 91 2.42 -0.82 3.58
CA HIS A 91 1.49 -1.92 3.82
C HIS A 91 0.87 -2.43 2.51
N PHE A 92 0.44 -3.69 2.51
CA PHE A 92 -0.40 -4.23 1.44
C PHE A 92 -1.82 -3.71 1.57
N MET A 93 -2.50 -3.58 0.45
CA MET A 93 -3.95 -3.38 0.42
C MET A 93 -4.64 -4.74 0.53
N PRO A 94 -5.63 -4.89 1.43
CA PRO A 94 -6.42 -6.10 1.48
C PRO A 94 -7.23 -6.32 0.18
N TYR A 95 -7.75 -7.53 0.03
CA TYR A 95 -8.64 -7.86 -1.09
C TYR A 95 -9.86 -6.93 -1.10
N ALA A 96 -10.42 -6.66 -2.29
CA ALA A 96 -11.55 -5.75 -2.52
C ALA A 96 -11.34 -4.26 -2.17
N ASN A 97 -10.17 -3.88 -1.65
CA ASN A 97 -9.83 -2.48 -1.39
C ASN A 97 -9.44 -1.77 -2.70
N LEU A 98 -9.66 -0.45 -2.76
CA LEU A 98 -9.41 0.34 -3.96
C LEU A 98 -8.28 1.35 -3.73
N VAL A 99 -7.46 1.54 -4.76
CA VAL A 99 -6.45 2.60 -4.81
C VAL A 99 -6.66 3.42 -6.07
N PHE A 100 -6.91 4.71 -5.90
CA PHE A 100 -7.01 5.66 -7.00
C PHE A 100 -5.74 6.50 -7.04
N GLY A 101 -5.09 6.56 -8.21
CA GLY A 101 -3.91 7.39 -8.44
C GLY A 101 -4.21 8.48 -9.46
N GLN A 102 -3.72 9.69 -9.21
CA GLN A 102 -3.78 10.78 -10.18
C GLN A 102 -2.39 11.38 -10.37
N THR A 103 -2.02 11.60 -11.63
CA THR A 103 -0.87 12.43 -12.01
C THR A 103 -1.38 13.84 -12.30
N VAL A 104 -0.97 14.82 -11.50
CA VAL A 104 -1.25 16.22 -11.82
C VAL A 104 -0.13 16.74 -12.70
N ALA A 105 -0.45 17.09 -13.95
CA ALA A 105 0.45 17.87 -14.78
C ALA A 105 0.62 19.26 -14.14
N HIS A 106 1.87 19.68 -13.98
CA HIS A 106 2.22 21.04 -13.58
C HIS A 106 1.98 22.02 -14.74
#